data_AF-A0A7V9T0K8-F1
#
_entry.id   AF-A0A7V9T0K8-F1
#
_cell.length_a   1.000
_cell.length_b   1.000
_cell.length_c   1.000
_cell.angle_alpha   90.00
_cell.angle_beta   90.00
_cell.angle_gamma   90.00
#
_symmetry.space_group_name_H-M   'P 1'
#
loop_
_entity.id
_entity.type
_entity.pdbx_description
1 polymer ?
#
loop_
_entity_poly.entity_id
_entity_poly.type
_entity_poly.pdbx_seq_one_letter_code
_entity_poly.pdbx_strand_id
1 'polypeptide(L)'
;MIKPCLDCSMATRNGSICRGCQLERERKRNASRPHLRGGWRQMSQAQRRAQPWCSSCGAREDLTVDHIVPRSLEGGLATLCRSCNGSKGDRR
;
A
#
# COMPACT_ATOMS: atom_id res chain seq x y z
N MET A 1 -13.41 -32.70 10.62
CA MET A 1 -14.78 -32.52 11.14
C MET A 1 -15.45 -31.41 10.35
N ILE A 2 -16.63 -31.65 9.78
CA ILE A 2 -17.39 -30.62 9.06
C ILE A 2 -18.14 -29.78 10.10
N LYS A 3 -18.02 -28.46 10.02
CA LYS A 3 -18.74 -27.51 10.89
C LYS A 3 -19.44 -26.46 10.03
N PRO A 4 -20.54 -25.86 10.51
CA PRO A 4 -21.20 -24.78 9.79
C PRO A 4 -20.32 -23.51 9.78
N CYS A 5 -20.38 -22.78 8.69
CA CYS A 5 -19.82 -21.43 8.57
C CYS A 5 -20.55 -20.48 9.53
N LEU A 6 -19.81 -19.66 10.27
CA LEU A 6 -20.40 -18.69 11.21
C LEU A 6 -21.20 -17.57 10.52
N ASP A 7 -21.03 -17.34 9.21
CA ASP A 7 -21.70 -16.25 8.48
C ASP A 7 -22.90 -16.72 7.65
N CYS A 8 -22.75 -17.85 6.94
CA CYS A 8 -23.77 -18.33 5.99
C CYS A 8 -24.28 -19.73 6.30
N SER A 9 -23.84 -20.34 7.41
CA SER A 9 -24.20 -21.70 7.85
C SER A 9 -23.84 -22.85 6.90
N MET A 10 -23.22 -22.57 5.73
CA MET A 10 -22.73 -23.61 4.84
C MET A 10 -21.68 -24.50 5.51
N ALA A 11 -21.70 -25.79 5.20
CA ALA A 11 -20.70 -26.74 5.64
C ALA A 11 -19.29 -26.33 5.18
N THR A 12 -18.39 -26.12 6.14
CA THR A 12 -16.97 -25.91 5.87
C THR A 12 -16.14 -27.05 6.44
N ARG A 13 -15.14 -27.49 5.66
CA ARG A 13 -14.20 -28.54 6.07
C ARG A 13 -13.08 -27.99 6.95
N ASN A 14 -12.69 -26.73 6.75
CA ASN A 14 -11.57 -26.07 7.39
C ASN A 14 -11.95 -24.63 7.80
N GLY A 15 -11.49 -24.20 8.98
CA GLY A 15 -11.76 -22.85 9.50
C GLY A 15 -13.21 -22.64 9.97
N SER A 16 -13.46 -21.52 10.66
CA SER A 16 -14.80 -21.21 11.19
C SER A 16 -15.71 -20.47 10.21
N ILE A 17 -15.17 -20.05 9.06
CA ILE A 17 -15.87 -19.29 8.02
C ILE A 17 -15.52 -19.95 6.68
N CYS A 18 -16.49 -20.09 5.78
CA CYS A 18 -16.26 -20.65 4.46
C CYS A 18 -15.42 -19.69 3.58
N ARG A 19 -14.77 -20.21 2.55
CA ARG A 19 -13.93 -19.42 1.63
C ARG A 19 -14.67 -18.23 1.02
N GLY A 20 -15.95 -18.38 0.68
CA GLY A 20 -16.78 -17.31 0.11
C GLY A 20 -16.94 -16.13 1.07
N CYS A 21 -17.41 -16.40 2.28
CA CYS A 21 -17.58 -15.38 3.32
C CYS A 21 -16.23 -14.77 3.76
N GLN A 22 -15.15 -15.56 3.78
CA GLN A 22 -13.82 -15.04 4.05
C GLN A 22 -13.37 -14.03 2.98
N LEU A 23 -13.52 -14.35 1.69
CA LEU A 23 -13.19 -13.43 0.60
C LEU A 23 -14.03 -12.14 0.65
N GLU A 24 -15.30 -12.24 1.03
CA GLU A 24 -16.16 -11.07 1.18
C GLU A 24 -15.70 -10.17 2.33
N ARG A 25 -15.35 -10.75 3.49
CA ARG A 25 -14.76 -10.01 4.61
C ARG A 25 -13.45 -9.33 4.22
N GLU A 26 -12.58 -10.02 3.49
CA GLU A 26 -11.33 -9.46 2.98
C GLU A 26 -11.60 -8.30 2.01
N ARG A 27 -12.56 -8.43 1.10
CA ARG A 27 -12.99 -7.35 0.20
C ARG A 27 -13.49 -6.14 0.98
N LYS A 28 -14.38 -6.32 1.96
CA LYS A 28 -14.91 -5.22 2.80
C LYS A 28 -13.77 -4.53 3.57
N ARG A 29 -12.85 -5.30 4.16
CA ARG A 29 -11.68 -4.78 4.87
C ARG A 29 -10.72 -4.03 3.95
N ASN A 30 -10.46 -4.54 2.76
CA ASN A 30 -9.58 -3.89 1.80
C ASN A 30 -10.23 -2.66 1.18
N ALA A 31 -11.56 -2.65 1.05
CA ALA A 31 -12.30 -1.48 0.65
C ALA A 31 -12.11 -0.35 1.67
N SER A 32 -12.07 -0.58 2.97
CA SER A 32 -11.86 0.52 3.93
C SER A 32 -10.41 1.05 3.97
N ARG A 33 -9.45 0.46 3.25
CA ARG A 33 -8.03 0.85 3.28
C ARG A 33 -7.72 1.95 2.27
N PRO A 34 -7.48 3.21 2.70
CA PRO A 34 -7.28 4.34 1.78
C PRO A 34 -6.07 4.14 0.85
N HIS A 35 -5.01 3.51 1.36
CA HIS A 35 -3.78 3.23 0.60
C HIS A 35 -3.97 2.25 -0.57
N LEU A 36 -5.05 1.45 -0.57
CA LEU A 36 -5.37 0.53 -1.68
C LEU A 36 -6.27 1.16 -2.75
N ARG A 37 -6.95 2.28 -2.44
CA ARG A 37 -7.83 2.97 -3.39
C ARG A 37 -7.12 4.03 -4.22
N GLY A 38 -6.11 4.69 -3.66
CA GLY A 38 -5.64 6.00 -4.13
C GLY A 38 -4.73 6.03 -5.36
N GLY A 39 -4.75 5.04 -6.26
CA GLY A 39 -3.94 5.08 -7.50
C GLY A 39 -2.43 5.19 -7.28
N TRP A 40 -1.94 5.00 -6.04
CA TRP A 40 -0.56 5.28 -5.63
C TRP A 40 0.46 4.59 -6.51
N ARG A 41 0.20 3.33 -6.90
CA ARG A 41 1.08 2.57 -7.78
C ARG A 41 1.28 3.26 -9.14
N GLN A 42 0.20 3.76 -9.74
CA GLN A 42 0.25 4.48 -11.02
C GLN A 42 0.93 5.84 -10.86
N MET A 43 0.56 6.62 -9.84
CA MET A 43 1.18 7.93 -9.56
C MET A 43 2.68 7.80 -9.28
N SER A 44 3.06 6.85 -8.43
CA SER A 44 4.44 6.54 -8.07
C SER A 44 5.25 6.10 -9.30
N GLN A 45 4.65 5.32 -10.20
CA GLN A 45 5.29 4.93 -11.45
C GLN A 45 5.45 6.10 -12.42
N ALA A 46 4.41 6.94 -12.57
CA ALA A 46 4.46 8.13 -13.40
C ALA A 46 5.55 9.12 -12.91
N GLN A 47 5.62 9.35 -11.61
CA GLN A 47 6.62 10.24 -11.00
C GLN A 47 8.06 9.74 -11.25
N ARG A 48 8.34 8.45 -11.07
CA ARG A 48 9.67 7.89 -11.37
C ARG A 48 10.03 7.96 -12.85
N ARG A 49 9.05 7.91 -13.75
CA ARG A 49 9.27 8.07 -15.20
C ARG A 49 9.56 9.52 -15.57
N ALA A 50 8.85 10.47 -14.95
CA ALA A 50 9.06 11.90 -15.17
C ALA A 50 10.38 12.38 -14.54
N GLN A 51 10.76 11.81 -13.40
CA GLN A 51 11.99 12.10 -12.67
C GLN A 51 12.77 10.80 -12.39
N PRO A 52 13.52 10.27 -13.37
CA PRO A 52 14.34 9.06 -13.20
C PRO A 52 15.66 9.33 -12.46
N TRP A 53 15.64 10.17 -11.43
CA TRP A 53 16.76 10.44 -10.54
C TRP A 53 16.29 10.83 -9.13
N CYS A 54 17.16 10.62 -8.15
CA CYS A 54 16.94 11.03 -6.77
C CYS A 54 17.06 12.55 -6.64
N SER A 55 16.05 13.20 -6.04
CA SER A 55 16.06 14.65 -5.80
C SER A 55 17.11 15.11 -4.78
N SER A 56 17.65 14.20 -3.96
CA SER A 56 18.64 14.53 -2.93
C SER A 56 20.09 14.28 -3.36
N CYS A 57 20.38 13.15 -4.03
CA CYS A 57 21.75 12.76 -4.38
C CYS A 57 21.97 12.49 -5.87
N GLY A 58 20.93 12.55 -6.71
CA GLY A 58 21.04 12.31 -8.15
C GLY A 58 21.16 10.84 -8.58
N ALA A 59 21.17 9.87 -7.65
CA ALA A 59 21.16 8.44 -7.97
C ALA A 59 20.02 8.09 -8.94
N ARG A 60 20.26 7.17 -9.88
CA ARG A 60 19.26 6.77 -10.91
C ARG A 60 18.68 5.38 -10.69
N GLU A 61 19.11 4.70 -9.63
CA GLU A 61 18.74 3.33 -9.30
C GLU A 61 18.04 3.28 -7.94
N ASP A 62 17.34 2.17 -7.71
CA ASP A 62 16.58 1.89 -6.48
C ASP A 62 15.72 3.08 -6.01
N LEU A 63 14.99 3.66 -6.98
CA LEU A 63 14.17 4.84 -6.77
C LEU A 63 12.82 4.49 -6.13
N THR A 64 12.46 5.28 -5.14
CA THR A 64 11.20 5.27 -4.41
C THR A 64 10.53 6.63 -4.56
N VAL A 65 9.23 6.72 -4.29
CA VAL A 65 8.50 7.99 -4.27
C VAL A 65 7.91 8.15 -2.89
N ASP A 66 8.13 9.31 -2.29
CA ASP A 66 7.59 9.66 -0.98
C ASP A 66 7.11 11.11 -0.97
N HIS A 67 6.31 11.46 0.03
CA HIS A 67 5.81 12.82 0.22
C HIS A 67 6.92 13.70 0.79
N ILE A 68 7.14 14.89 0.21
CA ILE A 68 8.15 15.86 0.67
C ILE A 68 7.80 16.38 2.07
N VAL A 69 6.51 16.60 2.33
CA VAL A 69 5.94 17.00 3.62
C VAL A 69 5.00 15.92 4.16
N PRO A 70 4.69 15.91 5.47
CA PRO A 70 3.68 15.03 6.04
C PRO A 70 2.38 15.12 5.23
N ARG A 71 1.69 14.00 5.02
CA ARG A 71 0.43 13.93 4.23
C ARG A 71 -0.66 14.93 4.65
N SER A 72 -0.59 15.47 5.87
CA SER A 72 -1.48 16.48 6.42
C SER A 72 -1.19 17.92 5.98
N LEU A 73 -0.01 18.18 5.41
CA LEU A 73 0.38 19.47 4.85
C LEU A 73 0.50 19.27 3.34
N GLU A 74 -0.25 20.03 2.55
CA GLU A 74 -0.22 19.91 1.10
C GLU A 74 1.20 20.12 0.59
N GLY A 75 1.80 19.06 0.06
CA GLY A 75 3.04 19.18 -0.68
C GLY A 75 3.35 17.95 -1.50
N GLY A 76 4.12 18.21 -2.56
CA GLY A 76 4.32 17.32 -3.68
C GLY A 76 5.07 16.02 -3.34
N LEU A 77 5.01 15.11 -4.30
CA LEU A 77 5.77 13.86 -4.29
C LEU A 77 7.21 14.13 -4.76
N ALA A 78 8.18 13.51 -4.11
CA ALA A 78 9.58 13.48 -4.57
C ALA A 78 10.01 12.06 -4.92
N THR A 79 10.81 11.93 -5.98
CA THR A 79 11.56 10.70 -6.24
C THR A 79 12.87 10.74 -5.44
N LEU A 80 13.08 9.72 -4.60
CA LEU A 80 14.27 9.56 -3.76
C LEU A 80 14.80 8.12 -3.89
N CYS A 81 16.12 7.93 -3.91
CA CYS A 81 16.66 6.57 -3.77
C CYS A 81 16.37 6.02 -2.37
N ARG A 82 16.39 4.70 -2.22
CA ARG A 82 16.06 4.03 -0.95
C ARG A 82 16.91 4.53 0.23
N SER A 83 18.20 4.83 0.03
CA SER A 83 19.07 5.35 1.09
C SER A 83 18.69 6.75 1.55
N CYS A 84 18.46 7.68 0.62
CA CYS A 84 18.00 9.03 0.93
C CYS A 84 16.61 9.03 1.55
N ASN A 85 15.70 8.18 1.04
CA ASN A 85 14.36 8.05 1.61
C ASN A 85 14.38 7.48 3.03
N GLY A 86 15.23 6.47 3.27
CA GLY A 86 15.44 5.91 4.62
C GLY A 86 16.04 6.95 5.58
N SER A 87 16.95 7.80 5.10
CA SER A 87 17.56 8.88 5.91
C SER A 87 16.58 10.02 6.23
N LYS A 88 15.53 10.19 5.43
CA LYS A 88 14.42 11.14 5.66
C LYS A 88 13.41 10.61 6.68
N GLY A 89 13.24 9.30 6.77
CA GLY A 89 12.32 8.65 7.70
C GLY A 89 12.66 9.01 9.14
N ASP A 90 11.83 9.85 9.74
CA ASP A 90 11.71 10.19 11.17
C ASP A 90 12.96 9.84 12.02
N ARG A 91 13.91 10.78 12.10
CA ARG A 91 14.75 10.89 13.31
C ARG A 91 13.82 11.35 14.43
N ARG A 92 13.11 10.42 15.06
CA ARG A 92 12.48 10.68 16.35
C ARG A 92 13.53 11.02 17.40
#